data_AF-A0A812SGC7-F1
#
_entry.id   AF-A0A812SGC7-F1
#
_cell.length_a   1.000
_cell.length_b   1.000
_cell.length_c   1.000
_cell.angle_alpha   90.00
_cell.angle_beta   90.00
_cell.angle_gamma   90.00
#
_symmetry.space_group_name_H-M   'P 1'
#
loop_
_entity.id
_entity.type
_entity.pdbx_description
1 polymer ?
#
loop_
_entity_poly.entity_id
_entity_poly.type
_entity_poly.pdbx_seq_one_letter_code
_entity_poly.pdbx_strand_id
1 'polypeptide(L)'
;VEKALNLVESRAGRKFGDSTNPLLVSVRSGARASMPGMMDTVLNLGLNDATVEALAKKSGDRRFAFDSYRRFVQMYSDVVLGIEINQFEKHLERAKQKRGVKQDCELLPEDLEGLVKSYKAVVQLELGEEFPEDPKKQLWGAIGAVFNSWMNQRAKTYRQLHDIPEWWGTAVNVQAMVFGNMGNDCATGVAFTRDPSTGKNEFYGEFLVNAQGEDVVAGIRTPQELTIRARKSHGSDLPSLEEVMPNIFKELLSVRSQLETHYKDMQDIEFTIQQGKLYMLQTRNGKRTAPAALQIAVDMAMEGLISKSQALLSLKPDLVDQLLHPTLDPKAKKDVIAKGLPASPGAAGGKVVFSADEAVRRCKDGDKVILVRIETSPDDIHGLHAAEGVLTTRGQVCLPDSCLGQILTIDGSTGEVMVGEVPTVPPQLSGSFGTIMQWADEFRDMKVRANAETPADARQAKEFGAEGIGLVRTEHMFFEGQRIVAMRQMILATDEAGRREALDKLLVMQRDDITEPRCLKP
;
A
#
# COMPACT_ATOMS: atom_id res chain seq x y z
N VAL A 1 22.61 23.75 -2.50
CA VAL A 1 21.32 24.06 -1.84
C VAL A 1 20.93 25.52 -2.03
N GLU A 2 21.70 26.50 -1.55
CA GLU A 2 21.33 27.93 -1.58
C GLU A 2 20.98 28.47 -2.99
N LYS A 3 21.79 28.19 -4.01
CA LYS A 3 21.49 28.62 -5.39
C LYS A 3 20.13 28.12 -5.89
N ALA A 4 19.76 26.89 -5.55
CA ALA A 4 18.47 26.31 -5.94
C ALA A 4 17.32 26.92 -5.12
N LEU A 5 17.54 27.17 -3.83
CA LEU A 5 16.56 27.83 -2.97
C LEU A 5 16.24 29.25 -3.49
N ASN A 6 17.24 30.03 -3.87
CA ASN A 6 17.03 31.37 -4.45
C ASN A 6 16.19 31.33 -5.74
N LEU A 7 16.34 30.27 -6.55
CA LEU A 7 15.51 30.07 -7.74
C LEU A 7 14.04 29.77 -7.36
N VAL A 8 13.83 28.95 -6.33
CA VAL A 8 12.49 28.66 -5.78
C VAL A 8 11.85 29.93 -5.23
N GLU A 9 12.59 30.73 -4.44
CA GLU A 9 12.14 32.02 -3.93
C GLU A 9 11.68 32.96 -5.05
N SER A 10 12.50 33.07 -6.10
CA SER A 10 12.22 33.92 -7.26
C SER A 10 10.97 33.47 -8.01
N ARG A 11 10.76 32.16 -8.18
CA ARG A 11 9.58 31.60 -8.86
C ARG A 11 8.31 31.65 -8.00
N ALA A 12 8.45 31.47 -6.69
CA ALA A 12 7.34 31.51 -5.74
C ALA A 12 6.92 32.94 -5.37
N GLY A 13 7.79 33.93 -5.60
CA GLY A 13 7.58 35.31 -5.16
C GLY A 13 7.54 35.44 -3.63
N ARG A 14 8.30 34.60 -2.92
CA ARG A 14 8.38 34.53 -1.45
C ARG A 14 9.83 34.29 -1.03
N LYS A 15 10.20 34.69 0.18
CA LYS A 15 11.58 34.56 0.66
C LYS A 15 11.66 33.67 1.90
N PHE A 16 12.63 32.75 1.93
CA PHE A 16 12.80 31.75 2.96
C PHE A 16 13.26 32.43 4.26
N GLY A 17 12.46 32.26 5.32
CA GLY A 17 12.69 32.93 6.61
C GLY A 17 12.25 34.39 6.69
N ASP A 18 11.54 34.91 5.70
CA ASP A 18 11.06 36.30 5.72
C ASP A 18 9.87 36.49 6.67
N SER A 19 9.92 37.52 7.52
CA SER A 19 8.90 37.81 8.54
C SER A 19 7.66 38.54 8.00
N THR A 20 7.54 38.72 6.68
CA THR A 20 6.37 39.35 6.04
C THR A 20 5.73 38.44 5.00
N ASN A 21 6.53 37.77 4.19
CA ASN A 21 6.09 36.89 3.12
C ASN A 21 6.94 35.62 3.07
N PRO A 22 6.81 34.74 4.07
CA PRO A 22 7.66 33.57 4.21
C PRO A 22 7.44 32.57 3.06
N LEU A 23 8.54 32.08 2.50
CA LEU A 23 8.57 30.82 1.78
C LEU A 23 8.70 29.70 2.82
N LEU A 24 7.76 28.76 2.79
CA LEU A 24 7.85 27.51 3.53
C LEU A 24 8.14 26.40 2.53
N VAL A 25 8.88 25.38 2.95
CA VAL A 25 9.26 24.25 2.10
C VAL A 25 8.89 22.91 2.77
N SER A 26 8.63 21.91 1.94
CA SER A 26 8.67 20.50 2.37
C SER A 26 10.00 19.89 1.98
N VAL A 27 10.49 18.99 2.82
CA VAL A 27 11.67 18.17 2.57
C VAL A 27 11.21 16.73 2.57
N ARG A 28 11.20 16.11 1.38
CA ARG A 28 10.74 14.74 1.16
C ARG A 28 11.91 13.88 0.70
N SER A 29 11.97 12.65 1.19
CA SER A 29 12.85 11.61 0.66
C SER A 29 12.42 11.18 -0.76
N GLY A 30 13.36 10.65 -1.54
CA GLY A 30 13.11 10.24 -2.92
C GLY A 30 14.15 9.24 -3.41
N ALA A 31 13.95 7.95 -3.11
CA ALA A 31 14.80 6.89 -3.62
C ALA A 31 14.41 6.52 -5.06
N ARG A 32 15.31 5.84 -5.77
CA ARG A 32 15.05 5.33 -7.13
C ARG A 32 13.85 4.38 -7.18
N ALA A 33 13.73 3.52 -6.16
CA ALA A 33 12.57 2.66 -5.98
C ALA A 33 11.59 3.28 -5.00
N SER A 34 10.31 3.06 -5.25
CA SER A 34 9.23 3.51 -4.37
C SER A 34 9.26 2.73 -3.06
N MET A 35 9.44 3.43 -1.94
CA MET A 35 9.40 2.89 -0.57
C MET A 35 8.38 3.68 0.27
N PRO A 36 7.06 3.50 0.04
CA PRO A 36 6.02 4.30 0.70
C PRO A 36 6.04 4.14 2.22
N GLY A 37 6.01 5.26 2.94
CA GLY A 37 6.00 5.28 4.41
C GLY A 37 7.34 4.93 5.08
N MET A 38 8.35 4.46 4.34
CA MET A 38 9.59 3.95 4.96
C MET A 38 10.61 5.03 5.30
N MET A 39 10.47 6.21 4.71
CA MET A 39 11.42 7.30 4.81
C MET A 39 10.71 8.58 5.25
N ASP A 40 11.47 9.45 5.91
CA ASP A 40 10.87 10.58 6.60
C ASP A 40 10.56 11.74 5.66
N THR A 41 9.59 12.56 6.08
CA THR A 41 9.18 13.79 5.41
C THR A 41 8.99 14.87 6.45
N VAL A 42 9.42 16.09 6.14
CA VAL A 42 9.20 17.27 6.98
C VAL A 42 8.44 18.31 6.17
N LEU A 43 7.22 18.64 6.58
CA LEU A 43 6.41 19.72 6.01
C LEU A 43 6.59 21.03 6.81
N ASN A 44 6.14 22.15 6.23
CA ASN A 44 6.11 23.48 6.88
C ASN A 44 7.49 23.99 7.36
N LEU A 45 8.58 23.50 6.78
CA LEU A 45 9.93 23.89 7.16
C LEU A 45 10.17 25.37 6.80
N GLY A 46 10.77 26.10 7.75
CA GLY A 46 10.94 27.54 7.70
C GLY A 46 10.02 28.30 8.65
N LEU A 47 9.10 27.60 9.35
CA LEU A 47 8.32 28.17 10.43
C LEU A 47 9.18 28.40 11.67
N ASN A 48 8.95 29.55 12.30
CA ASN A 48 9.60 30.05 13.50
C ASN A 48 8.68 31.13 14.11
N ASP A 49 9.05 31.73 15.24
CA ASP A 49 8.15 32.65 15.96
C ASP A 49 7.81 33.92 15.17
N ALA A 50 8.67 34.34 14.24
CA ALA A 50 8.42 35.50 13.38
C ALA A 50 7.61 35.14 12.12
N THR A 51 7.92 34.02 11.49
CA THR A 51 7.29 33.59 10.23
C THR A 51 5.89 33.04 10.44
N VAL A 52 5.59 32.45 11.61
CA VAL A 52 4.22 32.02 11.94
C VAL A 52 3.26 33.21 12.02
N GLU A 53 3.70 34.34 12.58
CA GLU A 53 2.92 35.57 12.64
C GLU A 53 2.65 36.15 11.25
N ALA A 54 3.65 36.08 10.36
CA ALA A 54 3.51 36.46 8.97
C ALA A 54 2.50 35.55 8.23
N LEU A 55 2.57 34.25 8.48
CA LEU A 55 1.65 33.26 7.93
C LEU A 55 0.22 33.54 8.40
N ALA A 56 0.01 33.77 9.70
CA ALA A 56 -1.30 34.09 10.28
C ALA A 56 -1.94 35.33 9.66
N LYS A 57 -1.16 36.39 9.44
CA LYS A 57 -1.64 37.62 8.80
C LYS A 57 -2.01 37.38 7.33
N LYS A 58 -1.23 36.57 6.62
CA LYS A 58 -1.42 36.34 5.19
C LYS A 58 -2.56 35.36 4.89
N SER A 59 -2.74 34.34 5.73
CA SER A 59 -3.88 33.42 5.63
C SER A 59 -5.19 34.06 6.08
N GLY A 60 -5.13 35.08 6.95
CA GLY A 60 -6.31 35.57 7.67
C GLY A 60 -6.84 34.57 8.70
N ASP A 61 -6.09 33.49 8.95
CA ASP A 61 -6.45 32.41 9.86
C ASP A 61 -5.26 32.12 10.78
N ARG A 62 -5.37 32.64 12.01
CA ARG A 62 -4.38 32.45 13.06
C ARG A 62 -4.37 31.01 13.59
N ARG A 63 -5.53 30.34 13.61
CA ARG A 63 -5.62 28.93 14.02
C ARG A 63 -4.78 28.06 13.07
N PHE A 64 -4.96 28.24 11.77
CA PHE A 64 -4.19 27.53 10.74
C PHE A 64 -2.67 27.71 10.89
N ALA A 65 -2.21 28.94 11.11
CA ALA A 65 -0.78 29.21 11.20
C ALA A 65 -0.15 28.50 12.42
N PHE A 66 -0.79 28.58 13.58
CA PHE A 66 -0.29 27.92 14.78
C PHE A 66 -0.51 26.41 14.79
N ASP A 67 -1.55 25.90 14.11
CA ASP A 67 -1.70 24.45 13.88
C ASP A 67 -0.57 23.92 12.98
N SER A 68 -0.25 24.65 11.91
CA SER A 68 0.88 24.31 11.03
C SER A 68 2.21 24.35 11.79
N TYR A 69 2.34 25.30 12.72
CA TYR A 69 3.56 25.45 13.52
C TYR A 69 3.72 24.37 14.59
N ARG A 70 2.67 24.02 15.35
CA ARG A 70 2.76 22.90 16.32
C ARG A 70 3.08 21.58 15.63
N ARG A 71 2.49 21.31 14.45
CA ARG A 71 2.76 20.13 13.64
C ARG A 71 4.21 20.13 13.14
N PHE A 72 4.70 21.28 12.68
CA PHE A 72 6.11 21.43 12.29
C PHE A 72 7.05 21.12 13.45
N VAL A 73 6.82 21.70 14.63
CA VAL A 73 7.69 21.48 15.81
C VAL A 73 7.68 20.00 16.20
N GLN A 74 6.51 19.35 16.25
CA GLN A 74 6.38 17.93 16.56
C GLN A 74 7.13 17.06 15.55
N MET A 75 6.84 17.22 14.26
CA MET A 75 7.43 16.41 13.19
C MET A 75 8.93 16.65 13.05
N TYR A 76 9.40 17.89 13.16
CA TYR A 76 10.82 18.21 13.12
C TYR A 76 11.55 17.60 14.33
N SER A 77 10.93 17.64 15.50
CA SER A 77 11.50 17.06 16.72
C SER A 77 11.60 15.54 16.65
N ASP A 78 10.59 14.87 16.11
CA ASP A 78 10.59 13.42 15.92
C ASP A 78 11.61 12.99 14.86
N VAL A 79 11.49 13.56 13.65
CA VAL A 79 12.28 13.13 12.48
C VAL A 79 13.74 13.59 12.56
N VAL A 80 13.98 14.84 12.95
CA VAL A 80 15.31 15.46 12.85
C VAL A 80 16.05 15.43 14.16
N LEU A 81 15.34 15.66 15.27
CA LEU A 81 15.94 15.72 16.60
C LEU A 81 15.87 14.37 17.36
N GLY A 82 15.10 13.40 16.86
CA GLY A 82 15.00 12.05 17.43
C GLY A 82 14.20 11.97 18.73
N ILE A 83 13.30 12.92 18.99
CA ILE A 83 12.44 12.94 20.19
C ILE A 83 11.14 12.20 19.90
N GLU A 84 10.82 11.17 20.67
CA GLU A 84 9.62 10.36 20.44
C GLU A 84 8.31 11.17 20.38
N ILE A 85 7.54 10.96 19.30
CA ILE A 85 6.24 11.62 19.07
C ILE A 85 5.26 11.53 20.25
N ASN A 86 5.31 10.43 21.02
CA ASN A 86 4.46 10.18 22.19
C ASN A 86 4.60 11.24 23.29
N GLN A 87 5.74 11.92 23.36
CA GLN A 87 5.92 13.02 24.30
C GLN A 87 4.99 14.20 23.95
N PHE A 88 4.91 14.54 22.66
CA PHE A 88 4.09 15.64 22.16
C PHE A 88 2.59 15.33 22.25
N GLU A 89 2.19 14.09 21.92
CA GLU A 89 0.78 13.65 22.02
C GLU A 89 0.20 13.81 23.43
N LYS A 90 1.00 13.54 24.47
CA LYS A 90 0.56 13.77 25.87
C LYS A 90 0.24 15.23 26.15
N HIS A 91 0.98 16.17 25.56
CA HIS A 91 0.72 17.60 25.70
C HIS A 91 -0.52 18.03 24.92
N LEU A 92 -0.72 17.49 23.72
CA LEU A 92 -1.94 17.71 22.92
C LEU A 92 -3.19 17.24 23.65
N GLU A 93 -3.18 16.01 24.18
CA GLU A 93 -4.29 15.45 24.96
C GLU A 93 -4.58 16.27 26.22
N ARG A 94 -3.56 16.74 26.93
CA ARG A 94 -3.75 17.64 28.08
C ARG A 94 -4.40 18.96 27.68
N ALA A 95 -4.02 19.54 26.53
CA ALA A 95 -4.65 20.76 26.04
C ALA A 95 -6.13 20.53 25.69
N LYS A 96 -6.46 19.41 25.04
CA LYS A 96 -7.85 19.01 24.76
C LYS A 96 -8.67 18.81 26.03
N GLN A 97 -8.13 18.08 27.00
CA GLN A 97 -8.77 17.87 28.30
C GLN A 97 -9.00 19.18 29.06
N LYS A 98 -8.01 20.07 29.08
CA LYS A 98 -8.13 21.39 29.73
C LYS A 98 -9.25 22.23 29.10
N ARG A 99 -9.44 22.11 27.79
CA ARG A 99 -10.49 22.81 27.04
C ARG A 99 -11.85 22.12 27.12
N GLY A 100 -11.87 20.81 27.40
CA GLY A 100 -13.08 19.98 27.37
C GLY A 100 -13.53 19.57 25.96
N VAL A 101 -12.60 19.53 25.00
CA VAL A 101 -12.87 19.14 23.61
C VAL A 101 -12.35 17.74 23.32
N LYS A 102 -12.85 17.09 22.25
CA LYS A 102 -12.42 15.74 21.87
C LYS A 102 -11.55 15.74 20.62
N GLN A 103 -11.77 16.69 19.72
CA GLN A 103 -11.07 16.78 18.44
C GLN A 103 -10.07 17.94 18.41
N ASP A 104 -8.96 17.76 17.71
CA ASP A 104 -7.91 18.78 17.58
C ASP A 104 -8.41 20.03 16.80
N CYS A 105 -9.41 19.84 15.94
CA CYS A 105 -10.07 20.91 15.20
C CYS A 105 -10.83 21.90 16.09
N GLU A 106 -11.17 21.50 17.32
CA GLU A 106 -11.93 22.29 18.28
C GLU A 106 -11.02 23.19 19.17
N LEU A 107 -9.70 23.01 19.13
CA LEU A 107 -8.76 23.87 19.85
C LEU A 107 -8.81 25.31 19.33
N LEU A 108 -8.62 26.31 20.17
CA LEU A 108 -8.54 27.69 19.71
C LEU A 108 -7.10 28.11 19.42
N PRO A 109 -6.89 29.23 18.69
CA PRO A 109 -5.55 29.77 18.45
C PRO A 109 -4.71 29.91 19.73
N GLU A 110 -5.31 30.36 20.84
CA GLU A 110 -4.57 30.56 22.09
C GLU A 110 -4.08 29.23 22.70
N ASP A 111 -4.85 28.16 22.52
CA ASP A 111 -4.49 26.81 22.96
C ASP A 111 -3.31 26.28 22.12
N LEU A 112 -3.34 26.51 20.81
CA LEU A 112 -2.29 26.11 19.87
C LEU A 112 -0.99 26.88 20.10
N GLU A 113 -1.07 28.18 20.39
CA GLU A 113 0.08 28.99 20.81
C GLU A 113 0.72 28.45 22.10
N GLY A 114 -0.11 28.07 23.08
CA GLY A 114 0.34 27.43 24.32
C GLY A 114 1.00 26.07 24.07
N LEU A 115 0.47 25.30 23.12
CA LEU A 115 1.03 24.01 22.71
C LEU A 115 2.40 24.16 22.06
N VAL A 116 2.58 25.11 21.14
CA VAL A 116 3.89 25.38 20.51
C VAL A 116 4.95 25.67 21.59
N LYS A 117 4.62 26.53 22.56
CA LYS A 117 5.53 26.82 23.68
C LYS A 117 5.85 25.58 24.50
N SER A 118 4.84 24.75 24.77
CA SER A 118 5.02 23.49 25.50
C SER A 118 5.91 22.51 24.73
N TYR A 119 5.73 22.41 23.42
CA TYR A 119 6.52 21.53 22.55
C TYR A 119 7.98 21.95 22.50
N LYS A 120 8.26 23.25 22.34
CA LYS A 120 9.63 23.79 22.43
C LYS A 120 10.27 23.54 23.79
N ALA A 121 9.49 23.61 24.87
CA ALA A 121 9.97 23.29 26.21
C ALA A 121 10.35 21.81 26.37
N VAL A 122 9.62 20.89 25.71
CA VAL A 122 10.00 19.47 25.65
C VAL A 122 11.35 19.30 24.96
N VAL A 123 11.58 19.98 23.83
CA VAL A 123 12.85 19.96 23.10
C VAL A 123 14.00 20.42 24.00
N GLN A 124 13.82 21.55 24.70
CA GLN A 124 14.80 22.08 25.64
C GLN A 124 15.08 21.13 26.82
N LEU A 125 14.07 20.42 27.31
CA LEU A 125 14.19 19.49 28.43
C LEU A 125 14.95 18.22 28.04
N GLU A 126 14.66 17.65 26.86
CA GLU A 126 15.24 16.39 26.39
C GLU A 126 16.65 16.56 25.85
N LEU A 127 16.93 17.65 25.12
CA LEU A 127 18.21 17.85 24.43
C LEU A 127 19.13 18.87 25.10
N GLY A 128 18.60 19.69 26.00
CA GLY A 128 19.34 20.81 26.59
C GLY A 128 19.55 21.99 25.63
N GLU A 129 19.01 21.93 24.41
CA GLU A 129 19.11 22.96 23.37
C GLU A 129 17.72 23.46 22.95
N GLU A 130 17.65 24.73 22.53
CA GLU A 130 16.41 25.33 22.06
C GLU A 130 16.04 24.82 20.66
N PHE A 131 14.73 24.81 20.37
CA PHE A 131 14.25 24.49 19.01
C PHE A 131 14.85 25.46 17.97
N PRO A 132 15.36 24.97 16.82
CA PRO A 132 16.07 25.80 15.86
C PRO A 132 15.14 26.83 15.21
N GLU A 133 15.32 28.11 15.52
CA GLU A 133 14.56 29.22 14.90
C GLU A 133 15.11 29.68 13.53
N ASP A 134 16.37 29.35 13.21
CA ASP A 134 17.00 29.69 11.93
C ASP A 134 16.54 28.70 10.83
N PRO A 135 15.78 29.16 9.82
CA PRO A 135 15.28 28.32 8.73
C PRO A 135 16.39 27.59 7.96
N LYS A 136 17.60 28.18 7.85
CA LYS A 136 18.72 27.51 7.18
C LYS A 136 19.25 26.33 7.98
N LYS A 137 19.33 26.46 9.32
CA LYS A 137 19.67 25.33 10.19
C LYS A 137 18.60 24.26 10.12
N GLN A 138 17.32 24.66 10.14
CA GLN A 138 16.20 23.74 9.97
C GLN A 138 16.37 22.90 8.69
N LEU A 139 16.62 23.56 7.55
CA LEU A 139 16.75 22.93 6.24
C LEU A 139 17.89 21.91 6.20
N TRP A 140 19.08 22.26 6.70
CA TRP A 140 20.21 21.33 6.73
C TRP A 140 19.99 20.16 7.68
N GLY A 141 19.35 20.39 8.83
CA GLY A 141 18.94 19.31 9.73
C GLY A 141 18.00 18.33 9.04
N ALA A 142 16.97 18.83 8.34
CA ALA A 142 16.03 17.97 7.61
C ALA A 142 16.69 17.19 6.46
N ILE A 143 17.62 17.80 5.71
CA ILE A 143 18.40 17.10 4.68
C ILE A 143 19.22 15.96 5.29
N GLY A 144 19.89 16.22 6.43
CA GLY A 144 20.65 15.21 7.15
C GLY A 144 19.78 14.06 7.65
N ALA A 145 18.63 14.37 8.23
CA ALA A 145 17.65 13.39 8.70
C ALA A 145 17.16 12.48 7.57
N VAL A 146 16.85 13.04 6.39
CA VAL A 146 16.44 12.22 5.24
C VAL A 146 17.54 11.24 4.82
N PHE A 147 18.80 11.68 4.76
CA PHE A 147 19.89 10.75 4.44
C PHE A 147 20.07 9.67 5.51
N ASN A 148 19.96 10.03 6.79
CA ASN A 148 20.02 9.07 7.90
C ASN A 148 18.86 8.07 7.84
N SER A 149 17.67 8.50 7.42
CA SER A 149 16.48 7.65 7.32
C SER A 149 16.67 6.47 6.35
N TRP A 150 17.57 6.59 5.37
CA TRP A 150 17.95 5.48 4.49
C TRP A 150 18.56 4.30 5.27
N MET A 151 19.22 4.58 6.39
CA MET A 151 19.90 3.56 7.20
C MET A 151 19.07 3.10 8.41
N ASN A 152 17.84 3.58 8.56
CA ASN A 152 16.91 3.12 9.60
C ASN A 152 16.56 1.64 9.41
N GLN A 153 16.23 0.97 10.53
CA GLN A 153 15.96 -0.46 10.53
C GLN A 153 14.78 -0.84 9.64
N ARG A 154 13.69 -0.05 9.66
CA ARG A 154 12.54 -0.25 8.77
C ARG A 154 12.91 -0.19 7.29
N ALA A 155 13.75 0.78 6.90
CA ALA A 155 14.20 0.95 5.52
C ALA A 155 15.11 -0.20 5.09
N LYS A 156 16.02 -0.66 5.96
CA LYS A 156 16.86 -1.85 5.73
C LYS A 156 16.02 -3.10 5.51
N THR A 157 15.05 -3.36 6.39
CA THR A 157 14.14 -4.51 6.26
C THR A 157 13.34 -4.44 4.97
N TYR A 158 12.73 -3.29 4.63
CA TYR A 158 12.00 -3.11 3.37
C TYR A 158 12.91 -3.41 2.16
N ARG A 159 14.15 -2.92 2.17
CA ARG A 159 15.09 -3.16 1.08
C ARG A 159 15.46 -4.62 0.92
N GLN A 160 15.62 -5.35 2.02
CA GLN A 160 15.89 -6.79 1.98
C GLN A 160 14.70 -7.58 1.43
N LEU A 161 13.47 -7.21 1.79
CA LEU A 161 12.25 -7.88 1.30
C LEU A 161 11.97 -7.62 -0.19
N HIS A 162 12.50 -6.53 -0.74
CA HIS A 162 12.22 -6.10 -2.12
C HIS A 162 13.47 -6.03 -3.01
N ASP A 163 14.57 -6.66 -2.58
CA ASP A 163 15.85 -6.71 -3.31
C ASP A 163 16.37 -5.34 -3.77
N ILE A 164 16.19 -4.31 -2.94
CA ILE A 164 16.64 -2.95 -3.25
C ILE A 164 18.08 -2.77 -2.73
N PRO A 165 19.06 -2.51 -3.61
CA PRO A 165 20.45 -2.37 -3.19
C PRO A 165 20.68 -1.15 -2.29
N GLU A 166 21.42 -1.33 -1.20
CA GLU A 166 21.75 -0.26 -0.25
C GLU A 166 22.51 0.91 -0.90
N TRP A 167 23.40 0.62 -1.86
CA TRP A 167 24.26 1.61 -2.52
C TRP A 167 23.51 2.62 -3.39
N TRP A 168 22.22 2.42 -3.66
CA TRP A 168 21.41 3.41 -4.39
C TRP A 168 21.26 4.73 -3.63
N GLY A 169 21.23 4.67 -2.29
CA GLY A 169 20.92 5.84 -1.47
C GLY A 169 19.52 6.40 -1.70
N THR A 170 19.28 7.60 -1.18
CA THR A 170 18.03 8.36 -1.36
C THR A 170 18.36 9.79 -1.79
N ALA A 171 17.51 10.39 -2.62
CA ALA A 171 17.56 11.82 -2.90
C ALA A 171 16.74 12.61 -1.87
N VAL A 172 16.99 13.92 -1.82
CA VAL A 172 16.21 14.85 -1.00
C VAL A 172 15.54 15.86 -1.91
N ASN A 173 14.21 15.88 -1.88
CA ASN A 173 13.38 16.81 -2.63
C ASN A 173 12.98 17.97 -1.71
N VAL A 174 13.45 19.18 -2.03
CA VAL A 174 13.04 20.41 -1.34
C VAL A 174 12.05 21.15 -2.24
N GLN A 175 10.80 21.25 -1.81
CA GLN A 175 9.69 21.78 -2.61
C GLN A 175 8.97 22.89 -1.88
N ALA A 176 8.58 23.96 -2.58
CA ALA A 176 7.77 25.03 -1.98
C ALA A 176 6.42 24.49 -1.48
N MET A 177 6.03 24.89 -0.27
CA MET A 177 4.74 24.51 0.31
C MET A 177 3.59 25.19 -0.40
N VAL A 178 2.53 24.42 -0.58
CA VAL A 178 1.18 24.87 -0.90
C VAL A 178 0.23 24.34 0.16
N PHE A 179 -0.83 25.09 0.43
CA PHE A 179 -1.73 24.84 1.56
C PHE A 179 -3.14 24.55 1.07
N GLY A 180 -3.63 23.35 1.39
CA GLY A 180 -5.02 22.95 1.17
C GLY A 180 -5.98 23.40 2.27
N ASN A 181 -5.47 24.09 3.30
CA ASN A 181 -6.15 24.45 4.55
C ASN A 181 -6.16 25.96 4.85
N MET A 182 -6.25 26.80 3.82
CA MET A 182 -6.40 28.27 3.96
C MET A 182 -7.85 28.75 3.81
N GLY A 183 -8.83 27.85 3.90
CA GLY A 183 -10.24 28.16 3.68
C GLY A 183 -10.97 27.12 2.84
N ASN A 184 -12.25 27.41 2.54
CA ASN A 184 -13.13 26.48 1.83
C ASN A 184 -12.91 26.43 0.31
N ASP A 185 -12.13 27.36 -0.24
CA ASP A 185 -11.64 27.38 -1.62
C ASP A 185 -10.30 26.65 -1.77
N CYS A 186 -9.86 25.97 -0.71
CA CYS A 186 -8.65 25.17 -0.66
C CYS A 186 -9.00 23.71 -0.35
N ALA A 187 -8.22 22.79 -0.90
CA ALA A 187 -8.40 21.37 -0.65
C ALA A 187 -7.10 20.60 -0.92
N THR A 188 -7.06 19.35 -0.50
CA THR A 188 -5.99 18.41 -0.84
C THR A 188 -6.61 17.05 -1.15
N GLY A 189 -5.98 16.28 -2.02
CA GLY A 189 -6.50 14.97 -2.38
C GLY A 189 -5.45 14.04 -2.97
N VAL A 190 -5.83 12.78 -3.02
CA VAL A 190 -5.09 11.69 -3.65
C VAL A 190 -6.02 11.03 -4.64
N ALA A 191 -5.53 10.76 -5.85
CA ALA A 191 -6.32 10.15 -6.89
C ALA A 191 -5.52 9.11 -7.67
N PHE A 192 -6.24 8.15 -8.23
CA PHE A 192 -5.74 7.19 -9.20
C PHE A 192 -6.43 7.46 -10.52
N THR A 193 -5.66 7.46 -11.61
CA THR A 193 -6.21 7.71 -12.95
C THR A 193 -7.13 6.59 -13.43
N ARG A 194 -7.06 5.40 -12.82
CA ARG A 194 -8.00 4.27 -12.95
C ARG A 194 -8.19 3.64 -11.58
N ASP A 195 -9.26 2.86 -11.39
CA ASP A 195 -9.51 2.15 -10.13
C ASP A 195 -8.37 1.15 -9.84
N PRO A 196 -7.62 1.29 -8.73
CA PRO A 196 -6.47 0.43 -8.42
C PRO A 196 -6.88 -0.98 -7.96
N SER A 197 -8.15 -1.19 -7.62
CA SER A 197 -8.70 -2.46 -7.13
C SER A 197 -9.37 -3.27 -8.24
N THR A 198 -10.15 -2.61 -9.10
CA THR A 198 -10.88 -3.27 -10.20
C THR A 198 -10.25 -3.09 -11.57
N GLY A 199 -9.41 -2.07 -11.74
CA GLY A 199 -8.78 -1.71 -13.01
C GLY A 199 -9.70 -0.95 -13.99
N LYS A 200 -10.95 -0.68 -13.62
CA LYS A 200 -11.88 0.08 -14.46
C LYS A 200 -11.34 1.47 -14.74
N ASN A 201 -11.56 1.95 -15.96
CA ASN A 201 -11.20 3.31 -16.41
C ASN A 201 -12.13 4.39 -15.79
N GLU A 202 -12.08 4.50 -14.46
CA GLU A 202 -12.83 5.48 -13.66
C GLU A 202 -11.85 6.31 -12.83
N PHE A 203 -12.10 7.61 -12.69
CA PHE A 203 -11.24 8.46 -11.89
C PHE A 203 -11.57 8.25 -10.40
N TYR A 204 -10.65 7.59 -9.70
CA TYR A 204 -10.85 7.07 -8.36
C TYR A 204 -10.02 7.87 -7.36
N GLY A 205 -10.54 8.12 -6.16
CA GLY A 205 -9.79 8.76 -5.10
C GLY A 205 -10.62 9.68 -4.23
N GLU A 206 -9.93 10.36 -3.34
CA GLU A 206 -10.53 11.10 -2.24
C GLU A 206 -9.88 12.47 -2.06
N PHE A 207 -10.65 13.40 -1.50
CA PHE A 207 -10.17 14.73 -1.17
C PHE A 207 -10.79 15.25 0.13
N LEU A 208 -10.15 16.26 0.71
CA LEU A 208 -10.67 17.01 1.85
C LEU A 208 -10.57 18.50 1.57
N VAL A 209 -11.68 19.21 1.77
CA VAL A 209 -11.74 20.68 1.78
C VAL A 209 -11.15 21.20 3.09
N ASN A 210 -10.38 22.28 2.99
CA ASN A 210 -9.75 22.96 4.11
C ASN A 210 -8.93 21.98 4.98
N ALA A 211 -7.98 21.28 4.37
CA ALA A 211 -7.20 20.20 4.99
C ALA A 211 -5.76 20.11 4.42
N GLN A 212 -4.85 19.43 5.13
CA GLN A 212 -3.54 19.04 4.58
C GLN A 212 -3.53 17.55 4.21
N GLY A 213 -2.55 17.15 3.39
CA GLY A 213 -2.42 15.77 2.92
C GLY A 213 -2.37 14.75 4.08
N GLU A 214 -1.80 15.14 5.22
CA GLU A 214 -1.79 14.32 6.43
C GLU A 214 -3.20 13.98 6.93
N ASP A 215 -4.15 14.92 6.87
CA ASP A 215 -5.52 14.70 7.33
C ASP A 215 -6.28 13.71 6.43
N VAL A 216 -5.90 13.60 5.15
CA VAL A 216 -6.44 12.59 4.22
C VAL A 216 -5.94 11.20 4.60
N VAL A 217 -4.65 11.09 4.98
CA VAL A 217 -4.04 9.79 5.34
C VAL A 217 -4.43 9.34 6.74
N ALA A 218 -4.57 10.26 7.70
CA ALA A 218 -4.83 9.95 9.10
C ALA A 218 -6.26 9.44 9.36
N GLY A 219 -7.19 9.62 8.42
CA GLY A 219 -8.57 9.13 8.54
C GLY A 219 -9.38 9.78 9.67
N ILE A 220 -8.92 10.90 10.23
CA ILE A 220 -9.61 11.62 11.32
C ILE A 220 -10.90 12.27 10.82
N ARG A 221 -10.88 12.76 9.58
CA ARG A 221 -12.04 13.32 8.87
C ARG A 221 -12.44 12.35 7.77
N THR A 222 -13.74 12.13 7.61
CA THR A 222 -14.27 11.33 6.49
C THR A 222 -13.90 12.00 5.16
N PRO A 223 -13.10 11.34 4.31
CA PRO A 223 -12.75 11.87 3.00
C PRO A 223 -13.97 11.97 2.09
N GLN A 224 -13.90 12.87 1.12
CA GLN A 224 -14.95 13.09 0.12
C GLN A 224 -14.53 12.51 -1.23
N GLU A 225 -15.50 12.06 -2.01
CA GLU A 225 -15.26 11.41 -3.31
C GLU A 225 -14.94 12.42 -4.41
N LEU A 226 -14.08 12.06 -5.37
CA LEU A 226 -13.77 12.98 -6.48
C LEU A 226 -14.94 13.18 -7.45
N THR A 227 -15.72 12.13 -7.71
CA THR A 227 -16.75 12.12 -8.76
C THR A 227 -18.15 11.91 -8.18
N ILE A 228 -19.18 12.44 -8.86
CA ILE A 228 -20.59 12.20 -8.50
C ILE A 228 -20.94 10.71 -8.57
N ARG A 229 -20.35 9.98 -9.53
CA ARG A 229 -20.58 8.55 -9.72
C ARG A 229 -20.06 7.74 -8.52
N ALA A 230 -18.82 7.98 -8.08
CA ALA A 230 -18.24 7.32 -6.92
C ALA A 230 -19.05 7.60 -5.65
N ARG A 231 -19.42 8.87 -5.44
CA ARG A 231 -20.31 9.28 -4.34
C ARG A 231 -21.61 8.48 -4.27
N LYS A 232 -22.30 8.35 -5.41
CA LYS A 232 -23.57 7.59 -5.50
C LYS A 232 -23.36 6.10 -5.26
N SER A 233 -22.26 5.54 -5.75
CA SER A 233 -21.92 4.13 -5.56
C SER A 233 -21.63 3.79 -4.10
N HIS A 234 -20.96 4.69 -3.38
CA HIS A 234 -20.61 4.50 -1.97
C HIS A 234 -21.69 5.01 -0.99
N GLY A 235 -22.74 5.67 -1.49
CA GLY A 235 -23.83 6.19 -0.66
C GLY A 235 -23.41 7.32 0.28
N SER A 236 -22.43 8.14 -0.11
CA SER A 236 -21.94 9.25 0.71
C SER A 236 -22.83 10.50 0.56
N ASP A 237 -23.17 11.11 1.69
CA ASP A 237 -23.93 12.35 1.78
C ASP A 237 -23.09 13.61 1.54
N LEU A 238 -21.75 13.50 1.57
CA LEU A 238 -20.83 14.62 1.36
C LEU A 238 -20.65 14.93 -0.13
N PRO A 239 -20.57 16.20 -0.54
CA PRO A 239 -20.47 16.58 -1.95
C PRO A 239 -19.14 16.11 -2.58
N SER A 240 -19.16 15.79 -3.87
CA SER A 240 -17.94 15.40 -4.59
C SER A 240 -17.09 16.59 -5.04
N LEU A 241 -15.82 16.37 -5.40
CA LEU A 241 -14.97 17.46 -5.93
C LEU A 241 -15.55 18.06 -7.21
N GLU A 242 -16.16 17.21 -8.04
CA GLU A 242 -16.91 17.60 -9.23
C GLU A 242 -18.06 18.58 -8.93
N GLU A 243 -18.68 18.47 -7.74
CA GLU A 243 -19.74 19.38 -7.28
C GLU A 243 -19.18 20.64 -6.60
N VAL A 244 -18.15 20.50 -5.75
CA VAL A 244 -17.60 21.61 -4.94
C VAL A 244 -16.72 22.56 -5.77
N MET A 245 -15.87 22.02 -6.66
CA MET A 245 -14.89 22.79 -7.44
C MET A 245 -14.85 22.34 -8.91
N PRO A 246 -15.92 22.53 -9.70
CA PRO A 246 -16.08 21.95 -11.03
C PRO A 246 -15.00 22.39 -12.04
N ASN A 247 -14.50 23.63 -11.92
CA ASN A 247 -13.45 24.14 -12.81
C ASN A 247 -12.12 23.44 -12.55
N ILE A 248 -11.76 23.21 -11.28
CA ILE A 248 -10.54 22.49 -10.91
C ILE A 248 -10.65 21.01 -11.24
N PHE A 249 -11.83 20.42 -11.05
CA PHE A 249 -12.07 19.04 -11.44
C PHE A 249 -11.84 18.81 -12.95
N LYS A 250 -12.28 19.75 -13.80
CA LYS A 250 -11.98 19.70 -15.26
C LYS A 250 -10.49 19.81 -15.55
N GLU A 251 -9.77 20.68 -14.85
CA GLU A 251 -8.31 20.80 -14.98
C GLU A 251 -7.61 19.48 -14.57
N LEU A 252 -8.04 18.89 -13.46
CA LEU A 252 -7.52 17.62 -12.96
C LEU A 252 -7.78 16.45 -13.93
N LEU A 253 -8.94 16.43 -14.60
CA LEU A 253 -9.21 15.47 -15.69
C LEU A 253 -8.29 15.67 -16.89
N SER A 254 -7.91 16.90 -17.23
CA SER A 254 -6.92 17.16 -18.28
C SER A 254 -5.55 16.62 -17.89
N VAL A 255 -5.14 16.88 -16.64
CA VAL A 255 -3.89 16.38 -16.07
C VAL A 255 -3.87 14.84 -16.07
N ARG A 256 -4.96 14.19 -15.65
CA ARG A 256 -5.14 12.73 -15.72
C ARG A 256 -4.78 12.18 -17.10
N SER A 257 -5.39 12.72 -18.16
CA SER A 257 -5.15 12.25 -19.53
C SER A 257 -3.73 12.51 -20.01
N GLN A 258 -3.14 13.66 -19.66
CA GLN A 258 -1.76 13.98 -20.01
C GLN A 258 -0.77 13.02 -19.35
N LEU A 259 -0.98 12.72 -18.07
CA LEU A 259 -0.13 11.82 -17.30
C LEU A 259 -0.22 10.38 -17.81
N GLU A 260 -1.42 9.85 -18.07
CA GLU A 260 -1.56 8.51 -18.67
C GLU A 260 -0.91 8.43 -20.05
N THR A 261 -1.08 9.45 -20.89
CA THR A 261 -0.49 9.48 -22.24
C THR A 261 1.05 9.54 -22.18
N HIS A 262 1.59 10.32 -21.24
CA HIS A 262 3.02 10.52 -21.10
C HIS A 262 3.71 9.27 -20.52
N TYR A 263 3.21 8.76 -19.40
CA TYR A 263 3.80 7.63 -18.68
C TYR A 263 3.37 6.27 -19.23
N LYS A 264 2.31 6.23 -20.04
CA LYS A 264 1.75 5.01 -20.64
C LYS A 264 1.37 3.96 -19.61
N ASP A 265 0.93 4.43 -18.45
CA ASP A 265 0.51 3.60 -17.33
C ASP A 265 -0.41 4.40 -16.39
N MET A 266 -1.24 3.70 -15.61
CA MET A 266 -2.09 4.30 -14.59
C MET A 266 -1.24 5.01 -13.54
N GLN A 267 -1.64 6.23 -13.18
CA GLN A 267 -0.92 7.08 -12.25
C GLN A 267 -1.67 7.23 -10.93
N ASP A 268 -0.91 7.17 -9.83
CA ASP A 268 -1.26 7.63 -8.49
C ASP A 268 -0.75 9.06 -8.36
N ILE A 269 -1.67 10.01 -8.10
CA ILE A 269 -1.43 11.44 -8.10
C ILE A 269 -1.82 12.07 -6.76
N GLU A 270 -0.94 12.93 -6.25
CA GLU A 270 -1.21 13.80 -5.11
C GLU A 270 -1.37 15.23 -5.60
N PHE A 271 -2.42 15.91 -5.16
CA PHE A 271 -2.68 17.29 -5.55
C PHE A 271 -3.15 18.15 -4.37
N THR A 272 -2.91 19.46 -4.48
CA THR A 272 -3.41 20.46 -3.56
C THR A 272 -4.00 21.62 -4.34
N ILE A 273 -5.14 22.10 -3.88
CA ILE A 273 -5.84 23.28 -4.37
C ILE A 273 -5.62 24.37 -3.34
N GLN A 274 -4.97 25.46 -3.73
CA GLN A 274 -4.78 26.62 -2.87
C GLN A 274 -5.44 27.83 -3.54
N GLN A 275 -6.52 28.31 -2.93
CA GLN A 275 -7.28 29.49 -3.37
C GLN A 275 -7.69 29.40 -4.84
N GLY A 276 -8.33 28.29 -5.20
CA GLY A 276 -8.80 28.05 -6.58
C GLY A 276 -7.69 27.83 -7.61
N LYS A 277 -6.47 27.47 -7.20
CA LYS A 277 -5.39 27.07 -8.10
C LYS A 277 -4.91 25.66 -7.80
N LEU A 278 -4.87 24.80 -8.83
CA LEU A 278 -4.41 23.42 -8.76
C LEU A 278 -2.87 23.35 -8.75
N TYR A 279 -2.32 22.52 -7.87
CA TYR A 279 -0.92 22.16 -7.81
C TYR A 279 -0.78 20.64 -7.76
N MET A 280 -0.04 20.08 -8.71
CA MET A 280 0.36 18.67 -8.69
C MET A 280 1.60 18.51 -7.85
N LEU A 281 1.53 17.70 -6.80
CA LEU A 281 2.62 17.50 -5.85
C LEU A 281 3.47 16.30 -6.21
N GLN A 282 2.81 15.20 -6.55
CA GLN A 282 3.45 13.93 -6.84
C GLN A 282 2.65 13.18 -7.90
N THR A 283 3.36 12.45 -8.74
CA THR A 283 2.79 11.41 -9.62
C THR A 283 3.74 10.23 -9.63
N ARG A 284 3.19 9.03 -9.69
CA ARG A 284 3.95 7.79 -9.87
C ARG A 284 3.04 6.74 -10.49
N ASN A 285 3.63 5.69 -11.06
CA ASN A 285 2.85 4.53 -11.47
C ASN A 285 2.12 3.94 -10.26
N GLY A 286 0.79 3.88 -10.34
CA GLY A 286 -0.02 3.52 -9.19
C GLY A 286 0.17 2.05 -8.81
N LYS A 287 0.27 1.78 -7.50
CA LYS A 287 0.15 0.40 -7.00
C LYS A 287 -1.29 -0.06 -7.22
N ARG A 288 -1.46 -1.34 -7.56
CA ARG A 288 -2.74 -1.90 -7.96
C ARG A 288 -2.76 -3.40 -7.73
N THR A 289 -3.95 -3.97 -7.70
CA THR A 289 -4.17 -5.41 -7.53
C THR A 289 -3.82 -6.16 -8.82
N ALA A 290 -3.57 -7.47 -8.74
CA ALA A 290 -3.32 -8.28 -9.93
C ALA A 290 -4.48 -8.24 -10.95
N PRO A 291 -5.76 -8.35 -10.54
CA PRO A 291 -6.89 -8.17 -11.46
C PRO A 291 -6.89 -6.79 -12.13
N ALA A 292 -6.64 -5.73 -11.36
CA ALA A 292 -6.59 -4.37 -11.90
C ALA A 292 -5.44 -4.18 -12.88
N ALA A 293 -4.26 -4.74 -12.60
CA ALA A 293 -3.10 -4.67 -13.48
C ALA A 293 -3.41 -5.27 -14.86
N LEU A 294 -4.02 -6.46 -14.89
CA LEU A 294 -4.43 -7.10 -16.15
C LEU A 294 -5.46 -6.27 -16.91
N GLN A 295 -6.51 -5.82 -16.22
CA GLN A 295 -7.57 -5.03 -16.83
C GLN A 295 -7.02 -3.73 -17.44
N ILE A 296 -6.18 -3.01 -16.69
CA ILE A 296 -5.57 -1.76 -17.16
C ILE A 296 -4.66 -2.01 -18.37
N ALA A 297 -3.83 -3.06 -18.34
CA ALA A 297 -2.93 -3.39 -19.44
C ALA A 297 -3.71 -3.73 -20.73
N VAL A 298 -4.80 -4.49 -20.60
CA VAL A 298 -5.69 -4.82 -21.73
C VAL A 298 -6.40 -3.59 -22.26
N ASP A 299 -7.00 -2.78 -21.38
CA ASP A 299 -7.74 -1.57 -21.76
C ASP A 299 -6.82 -0.56 -22.46
N MET A 300 -5.62 -0.30 -21.90
CA MET A 300 -4.66 0.62 -22.51
C MET A 300 -4.17 0.15 -23.88
N ALA A 301 -4.04 -1.16 -24.09
CA ALA A 301 -3.70 -1.71 -25.40
C ALA A 301 -4.86 -1.60 -26.39
N MET A 302 -6.10 -1.82 -25.94
CA MET A 302 -7.31 -1.64 -26.77
C MET A 302 -7.56 -0.16 -27.12
N GLU A 303 -7.27 0.76 -26.20
CA GLU A 303 -7.30 2.20 -26.39
C GLU A 303 -6.17 2.71 -27.31
N GLY A 304 -5.17 1.87 -27.61
CA GLY A 304 -4.02 2.22 -28.45
C GLY A 304 -2.95 3.07 -27.76
N LEU A 305 -3.01 3.21 -26.42
CA LEU A 305 -1.98 3.92 -25.64
C LEU A 305 -0.66 3.14 -25.59
N ILE A 306 -0.75 1.81 -25.57
CA ILE A 306 0.38 0.88 -25.56
C ILE A 306 0.20 -0.25 -26.58
N SER A 307 1.29 -0.88 -26.99
CA SER A 307 1.21 -2.12 -27.80
C SER A 307 0.90 -3.35 -26.94
N LYS A 308 0.44 -4.44 -27.56
CA LYS A 308 0.29 -5.75 -26.88
C LYS A 308 1.58 -6.19 -26.19
N SER A 309 2.73 -5.98 -26.83
CA SER A 309 4.05 -6.33 -26.25
C SER A 309 4.41 -5.46 -25.04
N GLN A 310 4.06 -4.17 -25.05
CA GLN A 310 4.24 -3.29 -23.89
C GLN A 310 3.31 -3.67 -22.74
N ALA A 311 2.07 -4.07 -23.05
CA ALA A 311 1.13 -4.57 -22.05
C ALA A 311 1.62 -5.86 -21.36
N LEU A 312 2.33 -6.74 -22.08
CA LEU A 312 2.97 -7.91 -21.47
C LEU A 312 4.14 -7.52 -20.57
N LEU A 313 5.01 -6.62 -21.04
CA LEU A 313 6.21 -6.20 -20.29
C LEU A 313 5.90 -5.34 -19.07
N SER A 314 4.73 -4.69 -19.01
CA SER A 314 4.31 -3.93 -17.84
C SER A 314 3.86 -4.81 -16.68
N LEU A 315 3.57 -6.09 -16.94
CA LEU A 315 3.11 -7.05 -15.93
C LEU A 315 4.29 -7.85 -15.39
N LYS A 316 4.41 -7.91 -14.06
CA LYS A 316 5.37 -8.80 -13.40
C LYS A 316 4.85 -10.23 -13.40
N PRO A 317 5.69 -11.26 -13.66
CA PRO A 317 5.27 -12.66 -13.61
C PRO A 317 4.62 -13.07 -12.28
N ASP A 318 5.13 -12.57 -11.16
CA ASP A 318 4.63 -12.88 -9.81
C ASP A 318 3.17 -12.44 -9.59
N LEU A 319 2.64 -11.51 -10.39
CA LEU A 319 1.23 -11.13 -10.33
C LEU A 319 0.31 -12.27 -10.74
N VAL A 320 0.78 -13.18 -11.61
CA VAL A 320 0.00 -14.36 -12.01
C VAL A 320 -0.22 -15.29 -10.83
N ASP A 321 0.77 -15.44 -9.95
CA ASP A 321 0.66 -16.27 -8.75
C ASP A 321 -0.46 -15.76 -7.81
N GLN A 322 -0.54 -14.45 -7.61
CA GLN A 322 -1.60 -13.82 -6.83
C GLN A 322 -3.01 -14.10 -7.37
N LEU A 323 -3.15 -14.27 -8.69
CA LEU A 323 -4.43 -14.61 -9.32
C LEU A 323 -4.81 -16.07 -9.14
N LEU A 324 -3.86 -16.92 -8.73
CA LEU A 324 -4.08 -18.33 -8.40
C LEU A 324 -4.41 -18.52 -6.91
N HIS A 325 -4.34 -17.45 -6.10
CA HIS A 325 -4.72 -17.51 -4.69
C HIS A 325 -6.20 -17.90 -4.54
N PRO A 326 -6.53 -18.77 -3.56
CA PRO A 326 -7.91 -19.18 -3.33
C PRO A 326 -8.82 -17.99 -2.97
N THR A 327 -10.07 -18.03 -3.43
CA THR A 327 -11.13 -17.07 -3.05
C THR A 327 -12.13 -17.76 -2.14
N LEU A 328 -12.91 -17.02 -1.32
CA LEU A 328 -13.91 -17.66 -0.46
C LEU A 328 -14.97 -18.40 -1.28
N ASP A 329 -15.36 -19.59 -0.84
CA ASP A 329 -16.47 -20.32 -1.44
C ASP A 329 -17.77 -19.51 -1.27
N PRO A 330 -18.41 -19.06 -2.38
CA PRO A 330 -19.65 -18.30 -2.30
C PRO A 330 -20.80 -19.07 -1.62
N LYS A 331 -20.72 -20.41 -1.57
CA LYS A 331 -21.72 -21.28 -0.95
C LYS A 331 -21.43 -21.58 0.52
N ALA A 332 -20.25 -21.24 1.02
CA ALA A 332 -19.93 -21.46 2.42
C ALA A 332 -20.80 -20.59 3.34
N LYS A 333 -21.16 -21.13 4.50
CA LYS A 333 -21.84 -20.35 5.53
C LYS A 333 -20.86 -19.33 6.10
N LYS A 334 -21.19 -18.06 5.94
CA LYS A 334 -20.41 -16.93 6.46
C LYS A 334 -21.02 -16.43 7.76
N ASP A 335 -20.26 -16.47 8.85
CA ASP A 335 -20.65 -15.82 10.11
C ASP A 335 -19.97 -14.45 10.19
N VAL A 336 -20.58 -13.47 9.53
CA VAL A 336 -20.01 -12.11 9.39
C VAL A 336 -20.25 -11.34 10.69
N ILE A 337 -19.16 -10.98 11.36
CA ILE A 337 -19.19 -10.23 12.63
C ILE A 337 -18.90 -8.74 12.47
N ALA A 338 -18.23 -8.35 11.38
CA ALA A 338 -17.94 -6.96 11.07
C ALA A 338 -17.74 -6.76 9.57
N LYS A 339 -17.77 -5.49 9.15
CA LYS A 339 -17.47 -5.08 7.78
C LYS A 339 -16.64 -3.81 7.80
N GLY A 340 -15.52 -3.81 7.09
CA GLY A 340 -14.65 -2.65 6.89
C GLY A 340 -14.53 -2.25 5.42
N LEU A 341 -13.55 -1.40 5.13
CA LEU A 341 -13.21 -1.02 3.76
C LEU A 341 -12.36 -2.11 3.09
N PRO A 342 -12.68 -2.52 1.85
CA PRO A 342 -11.90 -3.50 1.09
C PRO A 342 -10.60 -2.88 0.57
N ALA A 343 -9.54 -2.89 1.38
CA ALA A 343 -8.27 -2.25 1.06
C ALA A 343 -7.39 -3.05 0.07
N SER A 344 -7.42 -4.38 0.16
CA SER A 344 -6.66 -5.28 -0.72
C SER A 344 -7.46 -6.56 -0.93
N PRO A 345 -7.66 -7.03 -2.17
CA PRO A 345 -8.43 -8.23 -2.47
C PRO A 345 -7.74 -9.50 -1.97
N GLY A 346 -8.53 -10.56 -1.81
CA GLY A 346 -8.06 -11.87 -1.36
C GLY A 346 -8.83 -12.39 -0.15
N ALA A 347 -8.72 -13.69 0.10
CA ALA A 347 -9.30 -14.35 1.27
C ALA A 347 -8.16 -14.81 2.19
N ALA A 348 -8.20 -14.42 3.46
CA ALA A 348 -7.16 -14.77 4.42
C ALA A 348 -7.77 -15.30 5.72
N GLY A 349 -7.33 -16.48 6.16
CA GLY A 349 -7.77 -17.12 7.39
C GLY A 349 -6.61 -17.43 8.31
N GLY A 350 -6.72 -17.09 9.60
CA GLY A 350 -5.64 -17.33 10.57
C GLY A 350 -5.97 -16.93 12.00
N LYS A 351 -5.06 -17.27 12.92
CA LYS A 351 -5.14 -16.91 14.33
C LYS A 351 -4.87 -15.41 14.53
N VAL A 352 -5.68 -14.75 15.35
CA VAL A 352 -5.51 -13.31 15.63
C VAL A 352 -4.28 -13.04 16.49
N VAL A 353 -3.47 -12.07 16.05
CA VAL A 353 -2.32 -11.50 16.78
C VAL A 353 -2.40 -9.96 16.76
N PHE A 354 -1.91 -9.31 17.82
CA PHE A 354 -1.99 -7.84 17.97
C PHE A 354 -0.64 -7.12 17.83
N SER A 355 0.46 -7.84 17.73
CA SER A 355 1.80 -7.26 17.54
C SER A 355 2.52 -7.88 16.35
N ALA A 356 3.29 -7.06 15.65
CA ALA A 356 4.04 -7.47 14.47
C ALA A 356 5.12 -8.52 14.82
N ASP A 357 5.76 -8.39 15.99
CA ASP A 357 6.73 -9.37 16.51
C ASP A 357 6.09 -10.74 16.78
N GLU A 358 4.89 -10.78 17.35
CA GLU A 358 4.17 -12.03 17.61
C GLU A 358 3.71 -12.68 16.31
N ALA A 359 3.30 -11.89 15.30
CA ALA A 359 2.98 -12.39 13.97
C ALA A 359 4.17 -13.14 13.36
N VAL A 360 5.38 -12.55 13.42
CA VAL A 360 6.61 -13.20 12.92
C VAL A 360 6.96 -14.46 13.72
N ARG A 361 6.84 -14.42 15.05
CA ARG A 361 7.14 -15.59 15.89
C ARG A 361 6.22 -16.76 15.56
N ARG A 362 4.90 -16.54 15.52
CA ARG A 362 3.93 -17.60 15.24
C ARG A 362 4.03 -18.14 13.82
N CYS A 363 4.29 -17.28 12.85
CA CYS A 363 4.53 -17.71 11.48
C CYS A 363 5.76 -18.62 11.37
N LYS A 364 6.84 -18.34 12.13
CA LYS A 364 8.00 -19.25 12.23
C LYS A 364 7.67 -20.60 12.86
N ASP A 365 6.69 -20.64 13.76
CA ASP A 365 6.18 -21.88 14.37
C ASP A 365 5.19 -22.63 13.45
N GLY A 366 4.91 -22.10 12.25
CA GLY A 366 4.03 -22.70 11.24
C GLY A 366 2.55 -22.31 11.33
N ASP A 367 2.20 -21.38 12.23
CA ASP A 367 0.83 -20.89 12.39
C ASP A 367 0.50 -19.83 11.32
N LYS A 368 -0.69 -19.96 10.70
CA LYS A 368 -1.31 -18.87 9.92
C LYS A 368 -1.87 -17.81 10.85
N VAL A 369 -1.58 -16.54 10.59
CA VAL A 369 -1.97 -15.43 11.48
C VAL A 369 -2.64 -14.27 10.76
N ILE A 370 -3.55 -13.58 11.48
CA ILE A 370 -4.17 -12.32 11.07
C ILE A 370 -3.70 -11.22 12.01
N LEU A 371 -3.02 -10.20 11.47
CA LEU A 371 -2.53 -9.06 12.25
C LEU A 371 -3.63 -8.02 12.43
N VAL A 372 -4.02 -7.79 13.68
CA VAL A 372 -5.05 -6.80 14.03
C VAL A 372 -4.39 -5.61 14.73
N ARG A 373 -4.59 -4.40 14.19
CA ARG A 373 -4.00 -3.15 14.72
C ARG A 373 -5.02 -2.02 14.76
N ILE A 374 -4.74 -0.98 15.54
CA ILE A 374 -5.54 0.26 15.46
C ILE A 374 -5.30 0.94 14.10
N GLU A 375 -4.02 1.13 13.80
CA GLU A 375 -3.48 1.58 12.54
C GLU A 375 -2.15 0.86 12.29
N THR A 376 -1.73 0.79 11.02
CA THR A 376 -0.43 0.22 10.65
C THR A 376 0.60 1.34 10.58
N SER A 377 1.81 1.05 11.05
CA SER A 377 2.95 1.96 10.94
C SER A 377 4.06 1.31 10.10
N PRO A 378 4.99 2.11 9.56
CA PRO A 378 6.17 1.58 8.87
C PRO A 378 6.99 0.59 9.70
N ASP A 379 6.93 0.70 11.03
CA ASP A 379 7.66 -0.18 11.94
C ASP A 379 7.04 -1.60 11.99
N ASP A 380 5.78 -1.75 11.59
CA ASP A 380 5.06 -3.03 11.58
C ASP A 380 5.35 -3.91 10.34
N ILE A 381 6.22 -3.46 9.42
CA ILE A 381 6.43 -4.10 8.11
C ILE A 381 6.75 -5.60 8.17
N HIS A 382 7.53 -6.02 9.15
CA HIS A 382 7.91 -7.42 9.33
C HIS A 382 6.69 -8.29 9.68
N GLY A 383 5.76 -7.77 10.48
CA GLY A 383 4.51 -8.44 10.82
C GLY A 383 3.51 -8.42 9.68
N LEU A 384 3.43 -7.31 8.92
CA LEU A 384 2.58 -7.20 7.73
C LEU A 384 2.94 -8.23 6.67
N HIS A 385 4.24 -8.51 6.49
CA HIS A 385 4.71 -9.52 5.55
C HIS A 385 4.51 -10.96 6.06
N ALA A 386 4.55 -11.19 7.38
CA ALA A 386 4.41 -12.52 7.96
C ALA A 386 2.96 -12.99 8.11
N ALA A 387 2.00 -12.05 8.14
CA ALA A 387 0.58 -12.36 8.31
C ALA A 387 -0.10 -12.71 6.98
N GLU A 388 -1.09 -13.60 7.03
CA GLU A 388 -1.96 -13.93 5.89
C GLU A 388 -2.89 -12.77 5.54
N GLY A 389 -3.22 -11.94 6.53
CA GLY A 389 -4.16 -10.83 6.39
C GLY A 389 -3.99 -9.79 7.50
N VAL A 390 -4.47 -8.57 7.22
CA VAL A 390 -4.33 -7.41 8.10
C VAL A 390 -5.69 -6.76 8.29
N LEU A 391 -6.01 -6.40 9.54
CA LEU A 391 -7.25 -5.73 9.91
C LEU A 391 -6.95 -4.50 10.77
N THR A 392 -7.52 -3.35 10.41
CA THR A 392 -7.32 -2.07 11.12
C THR A 392 -8.61 -1.47 11.66
N THR A 393 -8.61 -0.91 12.88
CA THR A 393 -9.85 -0.45 13.53
C THR A 393 -10.29 0.97 13.17
N ARG A 394 -9.36 1.89 12.85
CA ARG A 394 -9.72 3.26 12.41
C ARG A 394 -10.53 3.29 11.09
N GLY A 395 -10.59 2.17 10.38
CA GLY A 395 -11.42 1.93 9.18
C GLY A 395 -12.77 1.23 9.43
N GLN A 396 -13.37 1.38 10.62
CA GLN A 396 -14.72 0.91 11.01
C GLN A 396 -14.87 -0.52 11.59
N VAL A 397 -13.80 -1.20 12.02
CA VAL A 397 -13.91 -2.55 12.63
C VAL A 397 -13.43 -2.57 14.08
N CYS A 398 -14.31 -2.89 15.03
CA CYS A 398 -13.96 -3.12 16.44
C CYS A 398 -14.14 -4.60 16.79
N LEU A 399 -13.07 -5.25 17.23
CA LEU A 399 -13.11 -6.63 17.75
C LEU A 399 -12.92 -6.61 19.27
N PRO A 400 -13.61 -7.47 20.04
CA PRO A 400 -13.38 -7.61 21.48
C PRO A 400 -12.04 -8.33 21.77
N ASP A 401 -11.40 -8.01 22.90
CA ASP A 401 -10.14 -8.63 23.38
C ASP A 401 -10.22 -10.17 23.50
N SER A 402 -11.43 -10.72 23.63
CA SER A 402 -11.70 -12.16 23.69
C SER A 402 -11.38 -12.92 22.39
N CYS A 403 -11.06 -12.22 21.29
CA CYS A 403 -10.72 -12.82 20.01
C CYS A 403 -9.23 -13.22 19.89
N LEU A 404 -8.38 -12.95 20.89
CA LEU A 404 -6.96 -13.33 20.85
C LEU A 404 -6.81 -14.85 20.63
N GLY A 405 -6.07 -15.24 19.58
CA GLY A 405 -5.84 -16.64 19.25
C GLY A 405 -7.02 -17.39 18.63
N GLN A 406 -8.18 -16.74 18.46
CA GLN A 406 -9.28 -17.29 17.66
C GLN A 406 -8.94 -17.21 16.17
N ILE A 407 -9.53 -18.12 15.39
CA ILE A 407 -9.43 -18.08 13.93
C ILE A 407 -10.43 -17.05 13.42
N LEU A 408 -9.93 -16.09 12.65
CA LEU A 408 -10.75 -15.20 11.84
C LEU A 408 -10.45 -15.43 10.36
N THR A 409 -11.48 -15.24 9.54
CA THR A 409 -11.33 -15.15 8.09
C THR A 409 -11.74 -13.76 7.64
N ILE A 410 -10.91 -13.13 6.81
CA ILE A 410 -11.20 -11.82 6.20
C ILE A 410 -11.35 -11.98 4.69
N ASP A 411 -12.35 -11.30 4.13
CA ASP A 411 -12.51 -11.11 2.69
C ASP A 411 -12.11 -9.70 2.33
N GLY A 412 -10.90 -9.56 1.80
CA GLY A 412 -10.34 -8.30 1.37
C GLY A 412 -11.04 -7.66 0.16
N SER A 413 -11.89 -8.42 -0.54
CA SER A 413 -12.64 -7.92 -1.71
C SER A 413 -13.96 -7.27 -1.29
N THR A 414 -14.60 -7.78 -0.25
CA THR A 414 -15.90 -7.28 0.26
C THR A 414 -15.77 -6.49 1.57
N GLY A 415 -14.63 -6.59 2.24
CA GLY A 415 -14.38 -6.02 3.56
C GLY A 415 -15.05 -6.80 4.70
N GLU A 416 -15.61 -7.99 4.44
CA GLU A 416 -16.28 -8.82 5.45
C GLU A 416 -15.27 -9.49 6.38
N VAL A 417 -15.55 -9.47 7.69
CA VAL A 417 -14.77 -10.17 8.72
C VAL A 417 -15.64 -11.27 9.33
N MET A 418 -15.13 -12.49 9.34
CA MET A 418 -15.88 -13.70 9.68
C MET A 418 -15.20 -14.48 10.81
N VAL A 419 -16.00 -15.08 11.70
CA VAL A 419 -15.48 -15.96 12.76
C VAL A 419 -15.29 -17.37 12.21
N GLY A 420 -14.15 -17.97 12.56
CA GLY A 420 -13.79 -19.32 12.14
C GLY A 420 -13.14 -19.37 10.76
N GLU A 421 -12.82 -20.59 10.33
CA GLU A 421 -12.23 -20.87 9.03
C GLU A 421 -13.35 -21.02 7.98
N VAL A 422 -13.28 -20.22 6.91
CA VAL A 422 -14.23 -20.29 5.81
C VAL A 422 -13.57 -21.01 4.62
N PRO A 423 -14.21 -22.05 4.04
CA PRO A 423 -13.69 -22.76 2.89
C PRO A 423 -13.40 -21.83 1.70
N THR A 424 -12.33 -22.14 0.98
CA THR A 424 -11.92 -21.42 -0.24
C THR A 424 -12.07 -22.29 -1.49
N VAL A 425 -12.36 -21.66 -2.62
CA VAL A 425 -12.39 -22.26 -3.96
C VAL A 425 -11.26 -21.72 -4.83
N PRO A 426 -10.76 -22.51 -5.80
CA PRO A 426 -9.85 -22.03 -6.81
C PRO A 426 -10.44 -20.83 -7.57
N PRO A 427 -9.64 -19.82 -7.91
CA PRO A 427 -10.11 -18.63 -8.60
C PRO A 427 -10.55 -18.95 -10.04
N GLN A 428 -11.55 -18.21 -10.54
CA GLN A 428 -11.96 -18.28 -11.94
C GLN A 428 -11.07 -17.39 -12.81
N LEU A 429 -10.30 -18.00 -13.69
CA LEU A 429 -9.39 -17.32 -14.62
C LEU A 429 -10.14 -17.01 -15.92
N SER A 430 -10.78 -15.83 -15.99
CA SER A 430 -11.53 -15.39 -17.17
C SER A 430 -11.32 -13.91 -17.47
N GLY A 431 -11.74 -13.46 -18.66
CA GLY A 431 -11.63 -12.06 -19.09
C GLY A 431 -10.19 -11.65 -19.44
N SER A 432 -9.72 -10.55 -18.86
CA SER A 432 -8.42 -9.92 -19.16
C SER A 432 -7.22 -10.85 -18.99
N PHE A 433 -7.29 -11.83 -18.08
CA PHE A 433 -6.27 -12.86 -17.94
C PHE A 433 -6.11 -13.69 -19.23
N GLY A 434 -7.22 -14.16 -19.81
CA GLY A 434 -7.19 -14.96 -21.04
C GLY A 434 -6.63 -14.18 -22.22
N THR A 435 -6.97 -12.89 -22.34
CA THR A 435 -6.42 -12.00 -23.35
C THR A 435 -4.91 -11.85 -23.22
N ILE A 436 -4.41 -11.65 -22.00
CA ILE A 436 -2.97 -11.54 -21.72
C ILE A 436 -2.25 -12.86 -22.01
N MET A 437 -2.81 -14.01 -21.63
CA MET A 437 -2.25 -15.33 -21.96
C MET A 437 -2.20 -15.56 -23.47
N GLN A 438 -3.24 -15.19 -24.21
CA GLN A 438 -3.25 -15.26 -25.67
C GLN A 438 -2.14 -14.40 -26.28
N TRP A 439 -1.95 -13.17 -25.80
CA TRP A 439 -0.84 -12.33 -26.28
C TRP A 439 0.51 -12.93 -25.91
N ALA A 440 0.66 -13.48 -24.70
CA ALA A 440 1.89 -14.17 -24.30
C ALA A 440 2.21 -15.35 -25.23
N ASP A 441 1.20 -16.15 -25.59
CA ASP A 441 1.31 -17.24 -26.57
C ASP A 441 1.67 -16.74 -27.98
N GLU A 442 1.16 -15.58 -28.40
CA GLU A 442 1.51 -14.95 -29.69
C GLU A 442 3.00 -14.55 -29.77
N PHE A 443 3.61 -14.12 -28.65
CA PHE A 443 4.97 -13.59 -28.63
C PHE A 443 6.04 -14.58 -28.17
N ARG A 444 5.67 -15.67 -27.48
CA ARG A 444 6.67 -16.59 -26.92
C ARG A 444 7.25 -17.51 -28.00
N ASP A 445 8.56 -17.72 -27.94
CA ASP A 445 9.25 -18.75 -28.72
C ASP A 445 9.32 -20.08 -27.98
N MET A 446 9.42 -20.03 -26.65
CA MET A 446 9.53 -21.23 -25.81
C MET A 446 8.17 -21.91 -25.65
N LYS A 447 8.16 -23.24 -25.81
CA LYS A 447 7.03 -24.08 -25.44
C LYS A 447 6.97 -24.26 -23.94
N VAL A 448 5.77 -24.21 -23.38
CA VAL A 448 5.51 -24.47 -21.96
C VAL A 448 4.95 -25.87 -21.81
N ARG A 449 5.67 -26.73 -21.09
CA ARG A 449 5.25 -28.09 -20.73
C ARG A 449 5.19 -28.20 -19.21
N ALA A 450 4.32 -29.05 -18.70
CA ALA A 450 4.14 -29.22 -17.26
C ALA A 450 4.96 -30.39 -16.71
N ASN A 451 5.29 -30.30 -15.43
CA ASN A 451 5.70 -31.45 -14.64
C ASN A 451 4.42 -31.98 -13.97
N ALA A 452 3.94 -33.13 -14.43
CA ALA A 452 2.69 -33.70 -13.96
C ALA A 452 2.90 -35.19 -13.70
N GLU A 453 2.45 -35.67 -12.55
CA GLU A 453 2.69 -37.03 -12.09
C GLU A 453 1.40 -37.85 -12.07
N THR A 454 0.25 -37.18 -11.87
CA THR A 454 -1.07 -37.82 -11.91
C THR A 454 -1.92 -37.37 -13.11
N PRO A 455 -2.95 -38.15 -13.47
CA PRO A 455 -3.94 -37.75 -14.46
C PRO A 455 -4.70 -36.47 -14.11
N ALA A 456 -4.88 -36.16 -12.83
CA ALA A 456 -5.50 -34.91 -12.39
C ALA A 456 -4.59 -33.72 -12.68
N ASP A 457 -3.31 -33.82 -12.33
CA ASP A 457 -2.31 -32.76 -12.58
C ASP A 457 -2.16 -32.49 -14.07
N ALA A 458 -2.15 -33.55 -14.89
CA ALA A 458 -2.03 -33.43 -16.33
C ALA A 458 -3.24 -32.71 -16.95
N ARG A 459 -4.46 -33.00 -16.46
CA ARG A 459 -5.69 -32.29 -16.90
C ARG A 459 -5.65 -30.82 -16.50
N GLN A 460 -5.31 -30.54 -15.25
CA GLN A 460 -5.21 -29.18 -14.75
C GLN A 460 -4.15 -28.39 -15.54
N ALA A 461 -2.96 -28.96 -15.74
CA ALA A 461 -1.91 -28.36 -16.56
C ALA A 461 -2.38 -28.04 -18.00
N LYS A 462 -3.16 -28.95 -18.61
CA LYS A 462 -3.75 -28.71 -19.95
C LYS A 462 -4.76 -27.57 -19.92
N GLU A 463 -5.59 -27.45 -18.88
CA GLU A 463 -6.52 -26.32 -18.70
C GLU A 463 -5.79 -24.98 -18.57
N PHE A 464 -4.58 -24.97 -18.00
CA PHE A 464 -3.71 -23.80 -17.92
C PHE A 464 -2.89 -23.52 -19.19
N GLY A 465 -3.06 -24.31 -20.26
CA GLY A 465 -2.40 -24.10 -21.55
C GLY A 465 -1.07 -24.82 -21.74
N ALA A 466 -0.72 -25.80 -20.89
CA ALA A 466 0.48 -26.62 -21.11
C ALA A 466 0.38 -27.42 -22.42
N GLU A 467 1.42 -27.36 -23.25
CA GLU A 467 1.50 -28.05 -24.55
C GLU A 467 1.89 -29.53 -24.44
N GLY A 468 1.89 -30.08 -23.23
CA GLY A 468 2.24 -31.45 -22.93
C GLY A 468 3.02 -31.57 -21.62
N ILE A 469 3.43 -32.80 -21.30
CA ILE A 469 4.15 -33.09 -20.06
C ILE A 469 5.64 -33.21 -20.34
N GLY A 470 6.45 -32.34 -19.75
CA GLY A 470 7.90 -32.29 -19.92
C GLY A 470 8.64 -33.27 -19.00
N LEU A 471 8.05 -33.57 -17.85
CA LEU A 471 8.59 -34.48 -16.85
C LEU A 471 7.44 -35.22 -16.15
N VAL A 472 7.54 -36.55 -16.10
CA VAL A 472 6.76 -37.42 -15.22
C VAL A 472 7.75 -38.11 -14.28
N ARG A 473 7.65 -37.87 -12.97
CA ARG A 473 8.48 -38.57 -11.99
C ARG A 473 7.80 -39.87 -11.59
N THR A 474 8.37 -40.98 -12.01
CA THR A 474 7.77 -42.31 -11.74
C THR A 474 8.01 -42.75 -10.30
N GLU A 475 8.95 -42.14 -9.60
CA GLU A 475 9.29 -42.43 -8.20
C GLU A 475 8.08 -42.25 -7.28
N HIS A 476 7.33 -41.16 -7.48
CA HIS A 476 6.15 -40.85 -6.67
C HIS A 476 5.00 -41.84 -6.90
N MET A 477 4.98 -42.51 -8.06
CA MET A 477 4.00 -43.55 -8.38
C MET A 477 4.16 -44.81 -7.53
N PHE A 478 5.26 -44.95 -6.77
CA PHE A 478 5.54 -46.14 -5.95
C PHE A 478 5.26 -45.96 -4.45
N PHE A 479 5.07 -44.73 -3.96
CA PHE A 479 5.03 -44.46 -2.52
C PHE A 479 3.68 -44.68 -1.85
N GLU A 480 2.61 -44.89 -2.62
CA GLU A 480 1.25 -44.97 -2.10
C GLU A 480 0.67 -46.40 -2.03
N GLY A 481 -0.14 -46.66 -1.00
CA GLY A 481 -0.99 -47.85 -0.91
C GLY A 481 -0.26 -49.19 -1.00
N GLN A 482 -0.72 -50.08 -1.89
CA GLN A 482 -0.13 -51.41 -2.07
C GLN A 482 1.20 -51.39 -2.87
N ARG A 483 1.54 -50.24 -3.47
CA ARG A 483 2.69 -50.09 -4.37
C ARG A 483 3.99 -50.05 -3.60
N ILE A 484 4.00 -49.42 -2.42
CA ILE A 484 5.15 -49.42 -1.52
C ILE A 484 5.48 -50.84 -1.03
N VAL A 485 4.47 -51.70 -0.90
CA VAL A 485 4.66 -53.10 -0.49
C VAL A 485 5.32 -53.89 -1.62
N ALA A 486 4.84 -53.75 -2.87
CA ALA A 486 5.47 -54.38 -4.02
C ALA A 486 6.91 -53.87 -4.26
N MET A 487 7.16 -52.58 -4.05
CA MET A 487 8.52 -52.01 -4.14
C MET A 487 9.44 -52.57 -3.05
N ARG A 488 8.97 -52.68 -1.80
CA ARG A 488 9.73 -53.31 -0.70
C ARG A 488 9.99 -54.80 -0.97
N GLN A 489 9.03 -55.52 -1.55
CA GLN A 489 9.22 -56.92 -1.96
C GLN A 489 10.32 -57.05 -3.02
N MET A 490 10.36 -56.13 -4.00
CA MET A 490 11.43 -56.09 -5.00
C MET A 490 12.80 -55.81 -4.36
N ILE A 491 12.89 -54.88 -3.42
CA ILE A 491 14.15 -54.54 -2.71
C ILE A 491 14.65 -55.72 -1.86
N LEU A 492 13.75 -56.41 -1.18
CA LEU A 492 14.08 -57.49 -0.24
C LEU A 492 14.22 -58.88 -0.90
N ALA A 493 13.96 -59.00 -2.21
CA ALA A 493 14.07 -60.26 -2.93
C ALA A 493 15.52 -60.79 -2.93
N THR A 494 15.69 -62.05 -2.49
CA THR A 494 16.99 -62.70 -2.38
C THR A 494 17.50 -63.32 -3.68
N ASP A 495 16.63 -63.45 -4.69
CA ASP A 495 16.93 -64.02 -6.00
C ASP A 495 16.23 -63.25 -7.14
N GLU A 496 16.59 -63.58 -8.39
CA GLU A 496 16.02 -62.95 -9.58
C GLU A 496 14.52 -63.26 -9.74
N ALA A 497 14.10 -64.47 -9.39
CA ALA A 497 12.72 -64.92 -9.56
C ALA A 497 11.74 -64.12 -8.68
N GLY A 498 12.06 -63.93 -7.40
CA GLY A 498 11.26 -63.10 -6.49
C GLY A 498 11.27 -61.63 -6.89
N ARG A 499 12.38 -61.14 -7.46
CA ARG A 499 12.44 -59.76 -7.99
C ARG A 499 11.51 -59.59 -9.19
N ARG A 500 11.49 -60.54 -10.13
CA ARG A 500 10.58 -60.51 -11.29
C ARG A 500 9.12 -60.53 -10.86
N GLU A 501 8.75 -61.36 -9.90
CA GLU A 501 7.37 -61.42 -9.40
C GLU A 501 6.91 -60.07 -8.79
N ALA A 502 7.79 -59.41 -8.04
CA ALA A 502 7.51 -58.09 -7.49
C ALA A 502 7.43 -57.00 -8.59
N LEU A 503 8.28 -57.09 -9.62
CA LEU A 503 8.23 -56.20 -10.78
C LEU A 503 6.97 -56.40 -11.62
N ASP A 504 6.47 -57.62 -11.78
CA ASP A 504 5.23 -57.90 -12.52
C ASP A 504 4.01 -57.25 -11.84
N LYS A 505 4.00 -57.20 -10.50
CA LYS A 505 2.98 -56.47 -9.72
C LYS A 505 3.07 -54.96 -9.99
N LEU A 506 4.28 -54.39 -9.97
CA LEU A 506 4.51 -52.97 -10.25
C LEU A 506 4.18 -52.60 -11.70
N LEU A 507 4.44 -53.50 -12.66
CA LEU A 507 4.20 -53.28 -14.09
C LEU A 507 2.72 -53.00 -14.38
N VAL A 508 1.80 -53.76 -13.77
CA VAL A 508 0.36 -53.54 -13.92
C VAL A 508 -0.02 -52.17 -13.37
N MET A 509 0.42 -51.87 -12.14
CA MET A 509 0.09 -50.63 -11.44
C MET A 509 0.63 -49.37 -12.15
N GLN A 510 1.83 -49.43 -12.72
CA GLN A 510 2.40 -48.33 -13.51
C GLN A 510 1.74 -48.20 -14.88
N ARG A 511 1.44 -49.31 -15.54
CA ARG A 511 0.77 -49.27 -16.85
C ARG A 511 -0.59 -48.60 -16.70
N ASP A 512 -1.34 -48.90 -15.65
CA ASP A 512 -2.65 -48.28 -15.41
C ASP A 512 -2.55 -46.76 -15.27
N ASP A 513 -1.56 -46.24 -14.53
CA ASP A 513 -1.37 -44.78 -14.40
C ASP A 513 -0.99 -44.09 -15.72
N ILE A 514 -0.20 -44.76 -16.56
CA ILE A 514 0.28 -44.21 -17.84
C ILE A 514 -0.78 -44.34 -18.93
N THR A 515 -1.54 -45.42 -18.93
CA THR A 515 -2.51 -45.75 -19.98
C THR A 515 -3.93 -45.29 -19.68
N GLU A 516 -4.19 -44.73 -18.49
CA GLU A 516 -5.49 -44.16 -18.16
C GLU A 516 -5.91 -43.15 -19.27
N PRO A 517 -7.10 -43.28 -19.90
CA PRO A 517 -7.33 -42.81 -21.27
C PRO A 517 -7.45 -41.30 -21.49
N ARG A 518 -6.90 -40.44 -20.62
CA ARG A 518 -7.16 -38.99 -20.64
C ARG A 518 -5.94 -38.08 -20.53
N CYS A 519 -4.72 -38.62 -20.42
CA CYS A 519 -3.53 -37.79 -20.19
C CYS A 519 -2.77 -37.35 -21.46
N LEU A 520 -2.90 -38.09 -22.57
CA LEU A 520 -1.99 -37.95 -23.72
C LEU A 520 -2.67 -38.18 -25.08
N LYS A 521 -3.88 -37.65 -25.29
CA LYS A 521 -4.34 -37.36 -26.67
C LYS A 521 -4.01 -35.90 -26.99
N PRO A 522 -3.40 -35.63 -28.17
CA PRO A 522 -3.07 -34.27 -28.61
C PRO A 522 -4.24 -33.31 -28.36
#